data_AF-A0A2V1NTE6-F1
#
_entry.id   AF-A0A2V1NTE6-F1
#
_cell.length_a   1.000
_cell.length_b   1.000
_cell.length_c   1.000
_cell.angle_alpha   90.00
_cell.angle_beta   90.00
_cell.angle_gamma   90.00
#
_symmetry.space_group_name_H-M   'P 1'
#
loop_
_entity.id
_entity.type
_entity.pdbx_description
1 polymer ?
#
loop_
_entity_poly.entity_id
_entity_poly.type
_entity_poly.pdbx_seq_one_letter_code
_entity_poly.pdbx_strand_id
1 'polypeptide(L)'
;MDHKDVDAAVAEMLEVLGSRTAEDWTVAAGPLEWTCWETAAHIGHDLLAYAAQPTGAYLPTAPPGDPTRVLLWCTGRAELAGLPRQTSWTWQAARPD
;
A
#
# COMPACT_ATOMS: atom_id res chain seq x y z
N MET A 1 -11.85 9.42 8.39
CA MET A 1 -11.79 8.18 7.61
C MET A 1 -11.90 7.02 8.58
N ASP A 2 -13.02 6.30 8.56
CA ASP A 2 -13.21 5.05 9.30
C ASP A 2 -13.47 3.87 8.32
N HIS A 3 -13.72 2.66 8.82
CA HIS A 3 -13.90 1.48 7.97
C HIS A 3 -15.04 1.61 6.94
N LYS A 4 -16.08 2.40 7.24
CA LYS A 4 -17.22 2.61 6.34
C LYS A 4 -16.83 3.42 5.12
N ASP A 5 -15.86 4.32 5.25
CA ASP A 5 -15.32 5.07 4.11
C ASP A 5 -14.58 4.12 3.14
N VAL A 6 -13.93 3.07 3.66
CA VAL A 6 -13.30 2.02 2.84
C VAL A 6 -14.36 1.14 2.17
N ASP A 7 -15.39 0.73 2.92
CA ASP A 7 -16.50 -0.07 2.36
C ASP A 7 -17.22 0.69 1.24
N ALA A 8 -17.46 1.99 1.42
CA ALA A 8 -18.04 2.85 0.40
C ALA A 8 -17.13 2.97 -0.84
N ALA A 9 -15.83 3.19 -0.66
CA ALA A 9 -14.89 3.28 -1.77
C ALA A 9 -14.81 1.96 -2.58
N VAL A 10 -14.85 0.81 -1.91
CA VAL A 10 -14.88 -0.51 -2.57
C VAL A 10 -16.19 -0.71 -3.32
N ALA A 11 -17.32 -0.34 -2.73
CA ALA A 11 -18.62 -0.43 -3.39
C ALA A 11 -18.67 0.41 -4.68
N GLU A 12 -18.18 1.66 -4.62
CA GLU A 12 -18.06 2.54 -5.79
C GLU A 12 -17.12 1.95 -6.86
N MET A 13 -15.96 1.42 -6.48
CA MET A 13 -15.06 0.73 -7.42
C MET A 13 -15.75 -0.46 -8.09
N LEU A 14 -16.49 -1.28 -7.35
CA LEU A 14 -17.21 -2.43 -7.89
C LEU A 14 -18.34 -1.99 -8.83
N GLU A 15 -19.04 -0.92 -8.50
CA GLU A 15 -20.11 -0.38 -9.34
C GLU A 15 -19.56 0.16 -10.68
N VAL A 16 -18.47 0.93 -10.63
CA VAL A 16 -17.86 1.52 -11.84
C VAL A 16 -17.13 0.49 -12.69
N LEU A 17 -16.35 -0.40 -12.08
CA LEU A 17 -15.51 -1.36 -12.80
C LEU A 17 -16.25 -2.64 -13.16
N GLY A 18 -17.30 -2.99 -12.42
CA GLY A 18 -18.06 -4.24 -12.60
C GLY A 18 -18.67 -4.37 -14.01
N SER A 19 -19.17 -3.29 -14.59
CA SER A 19 -19.70 -3.33 -15.96
C SER A 19 -18.61 -3.41 -17.04
N ARG A 20 -17.34 -3.22 -16.68
CA ARG A 20 -16.20 -3.10 -17.60
C ARG A 20 -15.27 -4.31 -17.58
N THR A 21 -15.56 -5.32 -16.77
CA THR A 21 -14.67 -6.49 -16.61
C THR A 21 -14.51 -7.32 -17.89
N ALA A 22 -15.43 -7.17 -18.86
CA ALA A 22 -15.38 -7.85 -20.16
C ALA A 22 -14.70 -7.01 -21.26
N GLU A 23 -14.31 -5.77 -20.97
CA GLU A 23 -13.59 -4.93 -21.93
C GLU A 23 -12.15 -5.46 -22.14
N ASP A 24 -11.46 -4.93 -23.16
CA ASP A 24 -10.04 -5.21 -23.34
C ASP A 24 -9.21 -4.29 -22.43
N TRP A 25 -8.55 -4.86 -21.43
CA TRP A 25 -7.72 -4.12 -20.46
C TRP A 25 -6.24 -4.08 -20.85
N THR A 26 -5.87 -4.63 -22.00
CA THR A 26 -4.51 -4.57 -22.54
C THR A 26 -4.23 -3.26 -23.30
N VAL A 27 -5.25 -2.41 -23.48
CA VAL A 27 -5.10 -1.06 -24.03
C VAL A 27 -4.42 -0.12 -23.03
N ALA A 28 -3.76 0.92 -23.53
CA ALA A 28 -3.13 1.94 -22.70
C ALA A 28 -4.13 2.67 -21.79
N ALA A 29 -3.72 2.93 -20.54
CA ALA A 29 -4.50 3.68 -19.56
C ALA A 29 -4.41 5.19 -19.82
N GLY A 30 -5.12 5.65 -20.86
CA GLY A 30 -5.11 7.06 -21.26
C GLY A 30 -3.71 7.50 -21.71
N PRO A 31 -3.09 8.50 -21.05
CA PRO A 31 -1.74 8.97 -21.39
C PRO A 31 -0.61 8.14 -20.76
N LEU A 32 -0.92 7.09 -19.99
CA LEU A 32 0.09 6.26 -19.35
C LEU A 32 0.70 5.27 -20.36
N GLU A 33 2.00 5.01 -20.19
CA GLU A 33 2.69 3.91 -20.88
C GLU A 33 2.18 2.52 -20.44
N TRP A 34 1.49 2.46 -19.30
CA TRP A 34 0.91 1.24 -18.76
C TRP A 34 -0.47 0.97 -19.33
N THR A 35 -0.80 -0.31 -19.44
CA THR A 35 -2.14 -0.77 -19.78
C THR A 35 -3.13 -0.50 -18.64
N CYS A 36 -4.42 -0.50 -18.96
CA CYS A 36 -5.50 -0.46 -17.96
C CYS A 36 -5.34 -1.57 -16.92
N TRP A 37 -4.94 -2.78 -17.36
CA TRP A 37 -4.67 -3.91 -16.48
C TRP A 37 -3.50 -3.64 -15.52
N GLU A 38 -2.34 -3.22 -16.03
CA GLU A 38 -1.15 -2.95 -15.20
C GLU A 38 -1.42 -1.86 -14.17
N THR A 39 -2.12 -0.80 -14.58
CA THR A 39 -2.51 0.30 -13.69
C THR A 39 -3.43 -0.19 -12.57
N ALA A 40 -4.46 -0.97 -12.89
CA ALA A 40 -5.38 -1.50 -11.89
C ALA A 40 -4.70 -2.53 -10.96
N ALA A 41 -3.84 -3.39 -11.50
CA ALA A 41 -3.07 -4.35 -10.72
C ALA A 41 -2.11 -3.65 -9.75
N HIS A 42 -1.46 -2.56 -10.19
CA HIS A 42 -0.60 -1.75 -9.33
C HIS A 42 -1.40 -1.11 -8.18
N ILE A 43 -2.54 -0.48 -8.47
CA ILE A 43 -3.41 0.10 -7.44
C ILE A 43 -3.85 -0.96 -6.42
N GLY A 44 -4.28 -2.14 -6.89
CA GLY A 44 -4.67 -3.24 -6.00
C GLY A 44 -3.53 -3.73 -5.11
N HIS A 45 -2.33 -3.85 -5.68
CA HIS A 45 -1.12 -4.22 -4.93
C HIS A 45 -0.78 -3.16 -3.87
N ASP A 46 -0.80 -1.87 -4.22
CA ASP A 46 -0.51 -0.78 -3.30
C ASP A 46 -1.50 -0.73 -2.14
N LEU A 47 -2.80 -0.90 -2.41
CA LEU A 47 -3.83 -0.96 -1.37
C LEU A 47 -3.61 -2.13 -0.40
N LEU A 48 -3.28 -3.32 -0.92
CA LEU A 48 -2.97 -4.48 -0.11
C LEU A 48 -1.69 -4.25 0.73
N ALA A 49 -0.67 -3.68 0.12
CA ALA A 49 0.58 -3.30 0.78
C ALA A 49 0.31 -2.35 1.97
N TYR A 50 -0.45 -1.27 1.75
CA TYR A 50 -0.82 -0.33 2.81
C TYR A 50 -1.65 -0.99 3.92
N ALA A 51 -2.63 -1.82 3.57
CA ALA A 51 -3.46 -2.54 4.53
C ALA A 51 -2.64 -3.53 5.40
N ALA A 52 -1.55 -4.08 4.85
CA ALA A 52 -0.66 -5.02 5.53
C ALA A 52 0.45 -4.33 6.37
N GLN A 53 0.63 -3.00 6.29
CA GLN A 53 1.64 -2.31 7.09
C GLN A 53 1.41 -2.42 8.61
N PRO A 54 0.18 -2.23 9.14
CA PRO A 54 -0.07 -2.37 10.58
C PRO A 54 0.14 -3.79 11.12
N THR A 55 0.05 -4.80 10.25
CA THR A 55 0.29 -6.20 10.62
C THR A 55 1.77 -6.58 10.57
N GLY A 56 2.63 -5.68 10.07
CA GLY A 56 4.06 -5.91 9.89
C GLY A 56 4.40 -6.87 8.74
N ALA A 57 3.40 -7.35 7.99
CA ALA A 57 3.59 -8.37 6.96
C ALA A 57 4.23 -7.83 5.66
N TYR A 58 4.18 -6.52 5.44
CA TYR A 58 4.65 -5.86 4.22
C TYR A 58 5.78 -4.83 4.44
N LEU A 59 6.27 -4.67 5.68
CA LEU A 59 7.40 -3.77 5.93
C LEU A 59 8.70 -4.51 5.64
N PRO A 60 9.59 -4.00 4.76
CA PRO A 60 10.94 -4.52 4.67
C PRO A 60 11.62 -4.26 6.03
N THR A 61 11.89 -5.34 6.76
CA THR A 61 12.76 -5.36 7.95
C THR A 61 12.34 -4.40 9.06
N ALA A 62 11.13 -4.58 9.61
CA ALA A 62 10.79 -3.97 10.90
C ALA A 62 11.64 -4.62 12.01
N PRO A 63 12.34 -3.84 12.87
CA PRO A 63 13.08 -4.40 14.00
C PRO A 63 12.14 -5.14 14.96
N PRO A 64 12.59 -6.25 15.59
CA PRO A 64 11.78 -6.98 16.54
C PRO A 64 11.46 -6.11 17.76
N GLY A 65 10.24 -6.22 18.28
CA GLY A 65 9.82 -5.46 19.46
C GLY A 65 8.31 -5.40 19.62
N ASP A 66 7.86 -4.58 20.57
CA ASP A 66 6.44 -4.27 20.74
C ASP A 66 5.87 -3.66 19.44
N PRO A 67 4.82 -4.22 18.82
CA PRO A 67 4.32 -3.78 17.53
C PRO A 67 3.91 -2.30 17.51
N THR A 68 3.33 -1.80 18.60
CA THR A 68 2.91 -0.39 18.70
C THR A 68 4.12 0.54 18.70
N ARG A 69 5.16 0.21 19.47
CA ARG A 69 6.43 0.94 19.52
C ARG A 69 7.15 0.91 18.17
N VAL A 70 7.20 -0.25 17.51
CA VAL A 70 7.80 -0.41 16.18
C VAL A 70 7.07 0.44 15.15
N LEU A 71 5.73 0.45 15.15
CA LEU A 71 4.93 1.29 14.26
C LEU A 71 5.15 2.79 14.49
N LEU A 72 5.23 3.23 15.74
CA LEU A 72 5.53 4.63 16.06
C LEU A 72 6.91 5.05 15.55
N TRP A 73 7.90 4.16 15.61
CA TRP A 73 9.24 4.42 15.07
C TRP A 73 9.30 4.39 13.54
N CYS A 74 8.71 3.38 12.89
CA CYS A 74 8.63 3.29 11.43
C CYS A 74 7.94 4.51 10.80
N THR A 75 7.03 5.15 11.54
CA THR A 75 6.30 6.36 11.11
C THR A 75 6.95 7.66 11.59
N GLY A 76 8.16 7.62 12.16
CA GLY A 76 8.91 8.82 12.60
C GLY A 76 8.28 9.57 13.78
N ARG A 77 7.36 8.93 14.51
CA ARG A 77 6.61 9.52 15.64
C ARG A 77 7.24 9.25 17.01
N ALA A 78 8.13 8.26 17.11
CA ALA A 78 8.88 7.98 18.32
C ALA A 78 10.29 7.42 18.03
N GLU A 79 11.14 7.43 19.04
CA GLU A 79 12.35 6.61 19.08
C GLU A 79 11.98 5.16 19.43
N LEU A 80 12.80 4.21 18.99
CA LEU A 80 12.74 2.81 19.39
C LEU A 80 14.07 2.48 20.09
N ALA A 81 14.10 1.58 21.07
CA ALA A 81 15.29 1.35 21.88
C ALA A 81 16.57 1.17 21.03
N GLY A 82 17.51 2.12 21.14
CA GLY A 82 18.77 2.11 20.36
C GLY A 82 18.65 2.58 18.91
N LEU A 83 17.46 2.97 18.46
CA LEU A 83 17.17 3.48 17.13
C LEU A 83 16.59 4.91 17.23
N PRO A 84 17.33 5.92 16.74
CA PRO A 84 16.83 7.30 16.76
C PRO A 84 15.55 7.41 15.92
N ARG A 85 14.75 8.42 16.23
CA ARG A 85 13.50 8.71 15.51
C ARG A 85 13.80 8.93 14.03
N GLN A 86 13.06 8.26 13.14
CA GLN A 86 13.21 8.46 11.71
C GLN A 86 12.76 9.88 11.32
N THR A 87 13.64 10.62 10.64
CA THR A 87 13.38 11.97 10.13
C THR A 87 13.33 12.03 8.60
N SER A 88 13.77 10.97 7.95
CA SER A 88 13.70 10.77 6.51
C SER A 88 13.41 9.28 6.26
N TRP A 89 12.81 9.00 5.11
CA TRP A 89 12.41 7.65 4.75
C TRP A 89 12.74 7.41 3.28
N THR A 90 13.04 6.15 2.93
CA THR A 90 13.37 5.69 1.58
C THR A 90 12.63 4.39 1.29
N TRP A 91 11.86 4.33 0.19
CA TRP A 91 11.21 3.08 -0.27
C TRP A 91 12.30 2.15 -0.81
N GLN A 92 12.31 0.88 -0.37
CA GLN A 92 13.07 -0.19 -1.00
C GLN A 92 12.10 -1.27 -1.47
N ALA A 93 11.79 -1.24 -2.77
CA ALA A 93 10.80 -2.11 -3.41
C ALA A 93 11.26 -3.56 -3.59
N ALA A 94 12.54 -3.83 -3.41
CA ALA A 94 13.15 -5.14 -3.60
C ALA A 94 14.06 -5.46 -2.43
N ARG A 95 14.11 -6.75 -2.03
CA ARG A 95 15.17 -7.23 -1.14
C ARG A 95 16.49 -7.15 -1.91
N PRO A 96 17.60 -6.69 -1.27
CA PRO A 96 18.89 -6.73 -1.92
C PRO A 96 19.28 -8.19 -2.21
N ASP A 97 19.95 -8.38 -3.35
CA ASP A 97 20.45 -9.66 -3.87
C ASP A 97 21.36 -10.40 -2.87
#